data_AF-A0A918AE78-F1
#
_entry.id   AF-A0A918AE78-F1
#
_cell.length_a   1.000
_cell.length_b   1.000
_cell.length_c   1.000
_cell.angle_alpha   90.00
_cell.angle_beta   90.00
_cell.angle_gamma   90.00
#
_symmetry.space_group_name_H-M   'P 1'
#
loop_
_entity.id
_entity.type
_entity.pdbx_description
1 polymer ?
#
loop_
_entity_poly.entity_id
_entity_poly.type
_entity_poly.pdbx_seq_one_letter_code
_entity_poly.pdbx_strand_id
1 'polypeptide(L)'
;MITNIPFGEKYARLSIFEPGEGTLVVVPSLSLPQDELRRITGARCYEERLLFLLLTLRRPEVKVVYLTSAPIDPEIVDYYLGFLPDPEEAAKRLELISLDEPNLQPLTRTLLSSPDVLDRLRSAIEGDAWLVPFVLSELEEQLASSLNVPLYGPATTLAYYGSKSGSREVGTAAGVPMARGFGGLHTLTEIEDAIESVPGERVIVKLNDGYSGLGNVILAKSDRSRTSFTAAGETWASFTEKALERGAVVEEYIEHRPLFYPSALARITPGGQHEVLATHDQVLGGANGDVFQGCTFPAAEEYRAEVGASADRIAEVLASKGVVGLFGMDFFAMKTDAGYAALLCEINLRIGGTTHPYGATLLTTGADYDPGTGLLMADGRPKHYTATDNCAASCLRGRTPGEVVRAAERLGLGFDQETRTGNVFHLLGALPEHGKLGFTSIGDSRDQANELHARTRRVLCGDLVRQ
;
A
#
# COMPACT_ATOMS: atom_id res chain seq x y z
N MET A 1 -15.66 22.93 -8.29
CA MET A 1 -16.21 23.17 -6.93
C MET A 1 -15.44 22.25 -6.02
N ILE A 2 -14.71 22.80 -5.05
CA ILE A 2 -13.96 22.01 -4.06
C ILE A 2 -14.99 21.21 -3.27
N THR A 3 -15.03 19.89 -3.44
CA THR A 3 -15.77 19.00 -2.56
C THR A 3 -15.03 18.91 -1.24
N ASN A 4 -15.09 20.00 -0.46
CA ASN A 4 -15.08 19.85 0.99
C ASN A 4 -16.38 19.10 1.28
N ILE A 5 -16.31 17.77 1.33
CA ILE A 5 -17.31 17.01 2.09
C ILE A 5 -16.77 17.09 3.51
N PRO A 6 -17.19 18.08 4.33
CA PRO A 6 -16.73 18.15 5.70
C PRO A 6 -17.16 16.86 6.37
N PHE A 7 -16.18 16.09 6.81
CA PHE A 7 -16.42 15.10 7.85
C PHE A 7 -16.97 15.88 9.05
N GLY A 8 -18.28 15.84 9.27
CA GLY A 8 -18.89 16.42 10.47
C GLY A 8 -18.27 15.83 11.73
N GLU A 9 -18.55 16.40 12.92
CA GLU A 9 -17.98 15.92 14.20
C GLU A 9 -18.10 14.39 14.38
N LYS A 10 -19.19 13.80 13.88
CA LYS A 10 -19.44 12.35 13.85
C LYS A 10 -18.28 11.54 13.26
N TYR A 11 -17.59 12.06 12.25
CA TYR A 11 -16.53 11.37 11.52
C TYR A 11 -15.12 11.80 11.93
N ALA A 12 -14.97 12.65 12.95
CA ALA A 12 -13.67 13.17 13.37
C ALA A 12 -12.65 12.08 13.75
N ARG A 13 -13.13 10.90 14.17
CA ARG A 13 -12.31 9.73 14.54
C ARG A 13 -12.46 8.55 13.57
N LEU A 14 -12.96 8.79 12.36
CA LEU A 14 -13.21 7.73 11.39
C LEU A 14 -11.94 6.93 11.10
N SER A 15 -12.06 5.60 11.15
CA SER A 15 -11.03 4.67 10.71
C SER A 15 -11.63 3.55 9.87
N ILE A 16 -10.91 3.16 8.82
CA ILE A 16 -11.26 1.97 8.02
C ILE A 16 -10.92 0.65 8.73
N PHE A 17 -10.03 0.67 9.72
CA PHE A 17 -9.66 -0.53 10.48
C PHE A 17 -10.63 -0.79 11.63
N GLU A 18 -11.11 0.28 12.27
CA GLU A 18 -11.99 0.17 13.44
C GLU A 18 -13.23 1.06 13.25
N PRO A 19 -14.05 0.76 12.22
CA PRO A 19 -15.29 1.50 12.04
C PRO A 19 -16.24 1.23 13.21
N GLY A 20 -16.88 2.30 13.71
CA GLY A 20 -17.85 2.20 14.80
C GLY A 20 -19.21 1.68 14.34
N GLU A 21 -19.76 2.28 13.28
CA GLU A 21 -21.06 1.96 12.69
C GLU A 21 -21.10 2.46 11.24
N GLY A 22 -22.08 2.02 10.45
CA GLY A 22 -22.33 2.54 9.10
C GLY A 22 -21.76 1.68 7.98
N THR A 23 -21.82 2.21 6.75
CA THR A 23 -21.49 1.46 5.53
C THR A 23 -20.14 1.86 4.95
N LEU A 24 -19.20 0.92 4.87
CA LEU A 24 -17.95 1.08 4.14
C LEU A 24 -18.20 0.80 2.67
N VAL A 25 -18.12 1.82 1.83
CA VAL A 25 -18.18 1.67 0.37
C VAL A 25 -16.74 1.52 -0.15
N VAL A 26 -16.29 0.28 -0.32
CA VAL A 26 -14.92 -0.03 -0.70
C VAL A 26 -14.78 0.01 -2.22
N VAL A 27 -13.99 0.95 -2.71
CA VAL A 27 -13.75 1.17 -4.14
C VAL A 27 -12.27 0.96 -4.43
N PRO A 28 -11.84 -0.27 -4.71
CA PRO A 28 -10.43 -0.59 -4.90
C PRO A 28 -9.93 -0.20 -6.31
N SER A 29 -10.37 0.96 -6.82
CA SER A 29 -10.01 1.42 -8.17
C SER A 29 -8.53 1.76 -8.25
N LEU A 30 -7.88 1.27 -9.31
CA LEU A 30 -6.48 1.53 -9.60
C LEU A 30 -6.34 2.74 -10.53
N SER A 31 -6.77 3.91 -10.07
CA SER A 31 -6.63 5.21 -10.74
C SER A 31 -5.18 5.74 -10.73
N LEU A 32 -4.24 4.90 -11.19
CA LEU A 32 -2.79 5.15 -11.27
C LEU A 32 -2.34 5.27 -12.74
N PRO A 33 -1.10 5.74 -13.03
CA PRO A 33 -0.54 5.70 -14.39
C PRO A 33 -0.67 4.32 -15.06
N GLN A 34 -1.48 4.24 -16.11
CA GLN A 34 -1.91 2.96 -16.68
C GLN A 34 -0.81 2.24 -17.48
N ASP A 35 0.17 2.98 -17.99
CA ASP A 35 1.35 2.43 -18.67
C ASP A 35 2.27 1.66 -17.72
N GLU A 36 2.40 2.12 -16.47
CA GLU A 36 3.13 1.43 -15.40
C GLU A 36 2.33 0.22 -14.89
N LEU A 37 1.00 0.31 -14.72
CA LEU A 37 0.16 -0.79 -14.20
C LEU A 37 0.19 -2.01 -15.12
N ARG A 38 0.20 -1.80 -16.45
CA ARG A 38 0.27 -2.88 -17.45
C ARG A 38 1.52 -3.75 -17.34
N ARG A 39 2.57 -3.27 -16.66
CA ARG A 39 3.81 -4.01 -16.44
C ARG A 39 3.72 -4.98 -15.25
N ILE A 40 2.67 -4.89 -14.45
CA ILE A 40 2.47 -5.72 -13.26
C ILE A 40 1.58 -6.91 -13.60
N THR A 41 2.12 -8.12 -13.51
CA THR A 41 1.35 -9.35 -13.68
C THR A 41 0.26 -9.48 -12.61
N GLY A 42 -0.99 -9.66 -13.07
CA GLY A 42 -2.15 -9.78 -12.19
C GLY A 42 -2.56 -8.48 -11.51
N ALA A 43 -2.20 -7.31 -12.07
CA ALA A 43 -2.54 -6.00 -11.51
C ALA A 43 -4.03 -5.86 -11.17
N ARG A 44 -4.93 -6.40 -12.01
CA ARG A 44 -6.39 -6.40 -11.77
C ARG A 44 -6.76 -7.02 -10.42
N CYS A 45 -6.10 -8.12 -10.05
CA CYS A 45 -6.36 -8.80 -8.78
C CYS A 45 -5.94 -7.97 -7.57
N TYR A 46 -5.24 -6.84 -7.73
CA TYR A 46 -4.99 -5.92 -6.62
C TYR A 46 -6.26 -5.32 -6.05
N GLU A 47 -7.39 -5.39 -6.77
CA GLU A 47 -8.70 -5.13 -6.19
C GLU A 47 -8.96 -5.98 -4.95
N GLU A 48 -8.39 -7.18 -4.84
CA GLU A 48 -8.52 -8.07 -3.69
C GLU A 48 -7.66 -7.66 -2.49
N ARG A 49 -6.74 -6.68 -2.63
CA ARG A 49 -5.90 -6.22 -1.50
C ARG A 49 -6.71 -5.55 -0.39
N LEU A 50 -7.91 -5.07 -0.66
CA LEU A 50 -8.78 -4.47 0.35
C LEU A 50 -9.77 -5.47 0.97
N LEU A 51 -9.76 -6.76 0.58
CA LEU A 51 -10.69 -7.75 1.14
C LEU A 51 -10.50 -7.99 2.64
N PHE A 52 -9.36 -7.62 3.22
CA PHE A 52 -9.21 -7.61 4.67
C PHE A 52 -10.26 -6.72 5.36
N LEU A 53 -10.83 -5.72 4.67
CA LEU A 53 -11.91 -4.87 5.21
C LEU A 53 -13.21 -5.64 5.43
N LEU A 54 -13.40 -6.82 4.83
CA LEU A 54 -14.53 -7.68 5.16
C LEU A 54 -14.49 -8.12 6.63
N LEU A 55 -13.31 -8.16 7.25
CA LEU A 55 -13.15 -8.50 8.67
C LEU A 55 -13.74 -7.44 9.62
N THR A 56 -14.01 -6.23 9.12
CA THR A 56 -14.72 -5.19 9.90
C THR A 56 -16.17 -5.56 10.19
N LEU A 57 -16.76 -6.49 9.41
CA LEU A 57 -18.08 -7.06 9.64
C LEU A 57 -18.17 -7.81 10.99
N ARG A 58 -17.06 -8.03 11.70
CA ARG A 58 -17.10 -8.45 13.12
C ARG A 58 -17.96 -7.51 13.98
N ARG A 59 -18.04 -6.22 13.63
CA ARG A 59 -18.92 -5.24 14.25
C ARG A 59 -20.33 -5.36 13.67
N PRO A 60 -21.37 -5.68 14.46
CA PRO A 60 -22.74 -5.88 13.97
C PRO A 60 -23.34 -4.66 13.26
N GLU A 61 -22.94 -3.45 13.66
CA GLU A 61 -23.45 -2.16 13.16
C GLU A 61 -22.78 -1.72 11.85
N VAL A 62 -21.79 -2.48 11.37
CA VAL A 62 -21.03 -2.18 10.16
C VAL A 62 -21.61 -2.95 8.97
N LYS A 63 -21.73 -2.28 7.83
CA LYS A 63 -22.01 -2.90 6.53
C LYS A 63 -20.84 -2.65 5.59
N VAL A 64 -20.64 -3.54 4.63
CA VAL A 64 -19.60 -3.38 3.61
C VAL A 64 -20.24 -3.54 2.24
N VAL A 65 -20.07 -2.53 1.38
CA VAL A 65 -20.38 -2.62 -0.04
C VAL A 65 -19.05 -2.63 -0.78
N TYR A 66 -18.72 -3.74 -1.44
CA TYR A 66 -17.43 -3.95 -2.09
C TYR A 66 -17.59 -3.97 -3.61
N LEU A 67 -16.84 -3.10 -4.28
CA LEU A 67 -16.91 -2.92 -5.73
C LEU A 67 -15.75 -3.63 -6.41
N THR A 68 -16.00 -4.31 -7.53
CA THR A 68 -14.95 -4.94 -8.36
C THR A 68 -15.23 -4.84 -9.85
N SER A 69 -14.18 -4.94 -10.65
CA SER A 69 -14.27 -4.98 -12.11
C SER A 69 -14.86 -6.31 -12.61
N ALA A 70 -14.65 -7.40 -11.88
CA ALA A 70 -15.22 -8.71 -12.18
C ALA A 70 -15.68 -9.41 -10.88
N PRO A 71 -16.55 -10.44 -10.97
CA PRO A 71 -17.02 -11.16 -9.79
C PRO A 71 -15.86 -11.79 -9.01
N ILE A 72 -15.87 -11.63 -7.69
CA ILE A 72 -14.95 -12.34 -6.79
C ILE A 72 -15.44 -13.78 -6.67
N ASP A 73 -14.51 -14.74 -6.74
CA ASP A 73 -14.81 -16.15 -6.51
C ASP A 73 -15.44 -16.33 -5.11
N PRO A 74 -16.62 -16.97 -4.98
CA PRO A 74 -17.28 -17.17 -3.69
C PRO A 74 -16.38 -17.85 -2.64
N GLU A 75 -15.47 -18.74 -3.04
CA GLU A 75 -14.55 -19.40 -2.09
C GLU A 75 -13.54 -18.41 -1.47
N ILE A 76 -13.27 -17.28 -2.13
CA ILE A 76 -12.46 -16.18 -1.56
C ILE A 76 -13.28 -15.43 -0.50
N VAL A 77 -14.55 -15.18 -0.78
CA VAL A 77 -15.46 -14.49 0.15
C VAL A 77 -15.65 -15.34 1.41
N ASP A 78 -15.94 -16.63 1.23
CA ASP A 78 -16.09 -17.60 2.32
C ASP A 78 -14.81 -17.69 3.16
N TYR A 79 -13.63 -17.65 2.52
CA TYR A 79 -12.35 -17.62 3.23
C TYR A 79 -12.23 -16.43 4.18
N TYR A 80 -12.56 -15.21 3.73
CA TYR A 80 -12.50 -14.02 4.59
C TYR A 80 -13.59 -14.02 5.67
N LEU A 81 -14.82 -14.40 5.33
CA LEU A 81 -15.91 -14.49 6.30
C LEU A 81 -15.64 -15.57 7.36
N GLY A 82 -14.91 -16.64 7.02
CA GLY A 82 -14.50 -17.69 7.94
C GLY A 82 -13.60 -17.23 9.10
N PHE A 83 -13.03 -16.03 9.03
CA PHE A 83 -12.31 -15.42 10.17
C PHE A 83 -13.24 -14.80 11.22
N LEU A 84 -14.51 -14.62 10.89
CA LEU A 84 -15.49 -13.95 11.73
C LEU A 84 -16.20 -14.95 12.66
N PRO A 85 -16.63 -14.51 13.87
CA PRO A 85 -17.34 -15.38 14.80
C PRO A 85 -18.67 -15.92 14.25
N ASP A 86 -19.34 -15.12 13.42
CA ASP A 86 -20.61 -15.46 12.77
C ASP A 86 -20.56 -15.09 11.28
N PRO A 87 -20.04 -16.00 10.42
CA PRO A 87 -19.93 -15.76 8.98
C PRO A 87 -21.29 -15.54 8.30
N GLU A 88 -22.35 -16.20 8.76
CA GLU A 88 -23.69 -16.09 8.16
C GLU A 88 -24.31 -14.72 8.41
N GLU A 89 -24.23 -14.21 9.66
CA GLU A 89 -24.71 -12.86 9.97
C GLU A 89 -23.82 -11.76 9.35
N ALA A 90 -22.53 -12.01 9.18
CA ALA A 90 -21.64 -11.11 8.44
C ALA A 90 -22.00 -11.04 6.95
N ALA A 91 -22.28 -12.19 6.32
CA ALA A 91 -22.66 -12.26 4.91
C ALA A 91 -23.91 -11.43 4.58
N LYS A 92 -24.89 -11.37 5.51
CA LYS A 92 -26.11 -10.54 5.34
C LYS A 92 -25.85 -9.03 5.28
N ARG A 93 -24.67 -8.58 5.72
CA ARG A 93 -24.25 -7.18 5.75
C ARG A 93 -23.15 -6.87 4.73
N LEU A 94 -22.81 -7.85 3.89
CA LEU A 94 -21.90 -7.71 2.77
C LEU A 94 -22.68 -7.63 1.47
N GLU A 95 -22.51 -6.55 0.72
CA GLU A 95 -22.95 -6.49 -0.67
C GLU A 95 -21.75 -6.44 -1.61
N LEU A 96 -21.70 -7.38 -2.56
CA LEU A 96 -20.71 -7.42 -3.63
C LEU A 96 -21.33 -6.91 -4.93
N ILE A 97 -20.72 -5.89 -5.52
CA ILE A 97 -21.16 -5.29 -6.78
C ILE A 97 -20.02 -5.41 -7.80
N SER A 98 -20.17 -6.33 -8.75
CA SER A 98 -19.31 -6.45 -9.92
C SER A 98 -19.83 -5.58 -11.06
N LEU A 99 -18.92 -4.99 -11.83
CA LEU A 99 -19.25 -4.29 -13.07
C LEU A 99 -19.18 -5.19 -14.31
N ASP A 100 -18.68 -6.42 -14.17
CA ASP A 100 -18.50 -7.41 -15.24
C ASP A 100 -17.70 -6.87 -16.45
N GLU A 101 -16.77 -5.97 -16.19
CA GLU A 101 -15.91 -5.26 -17.14
C GLU A 101 -14.44 -5.48 -16.78
N PRO A 102 -13.81 -6.60 -17.22
CA PRO A 102 -12.48 -7.03 -16.75
C PRO A 102 -11.31 -6.19 -17.31
N ASN A 103 -11.59 -5.07 -17.97
CA ASN A 103 -10.58 -4.24 -18.61
C ASN A 103 -9.72 -3.48 -17.59
N LEU A 104 -8.43 -3.29 -17.89
CA LEU A 104 -7.47 -2.53 -17.07
C LEU A 104 -7.69 -1.00 -17.19
N GLN A 105 -8.91 -0.54 -16.97
CA GLN A 105 -9.21 0.87 -16.79
C GLN A 105 -9.59 1.12 -15.32
N PRO A 106 -9.50 2.36 -14.82
CA PRO A 106 -9.95 2.66 -13.46
C PRO A 106 -11.41 2.22 -13.25
N LEU A 107 -11.64 1.30 -12.30
CA LEU A 107 -12.97 0.83 -11.88
C LEU A 107 -13.99 1.97 -11.71
N THR A 108 -13.60 3.08 -11.08
CA THR A 108 -14.47 4.23 -10.86
C THR A 108 -14.94 4.89 -12.15
N ARG A 109 -14.10 4.90 -13.20
CA ARG A 109 -14.51 5.43 -14.52
C ARG A 109 -15.62 4.60 -15.13
N THR A 110 -15.50 3.27 -15.05
CA THR A 110 -16.54 2.36 -15.54
C THR A 110 -17.81 2.54 -14.72
N LEU A 111 -17.70 2.61 -13.39
CA LEU A 111 -18.84 2.84 -12.50
C LEU A 111 -19.59 4.14 -12.83
N LEU A 112 -18.87 5.26 -13.00
CA LEU A 112 -19.44 6.56 -13.36
C LEU A 112 -20.14 6.55 -14.74
N SER A 113 -19.78 5.62 -15.61
CA SER A 113 -20.38 5.45 -16.94
C SER A 113 -21.55 4.46 -16.96
N SER A 114 -21.89 3.84 -15.82
CA SER A 114 -22.91 2.79 -15.69
C SER A 114 -24.04 3.23 -14.75
N PRO A 115 -25.07 3.95 -15.24
CA PRO A 115 -26.17 4.47 -14.41
C PRO A 115 -26.86 3.40 -13.55
N ASP A 116 -27.14 2.22 -14.13
CA ASP A 116 -27.82 1.14 -13.42
C ASP A 116 -27.01 0.62 -12.22
N VAL A 117 -25.68 0.54 -12.37
CA VAL A 117 -24.78 0.11 -11.28
C VAL A 117 -24.67 1.19 -10.21
N LEU A 118 -24.63 2.47 -10.60
CA LEU A 118 -24.67 3.58 -9.66
C LEU A 118 -25.98 3.60 -8.86
N ASP A 119 -27.12 3.35 -9.49
CA ASP A 119 -28.41 3.29 -8.81
C ASP A 119 -28.51 2.10 -7.86
N ARG A 120 -27.94 0.95 -8.24
CA ARG A 120 -27.76 -0.19 -7.33
C ARG A 120 -26.88 0.18 -6.14
N LEU A 121 -25.73 0.82 -6.38
CA LEU A 121 -24.83 1.27 -5.31
C LEU A 121 -25.50 2.27 -4.37
N ARG A 122 -26.27 3.23 -4.90
CA ARG A 122 -27.08 4.15 -4.08
C ARG A 122 -28.10 3.41 -3.22
N SER A 123 -28.74 2.38 -3.77
CA SER A 123 -29.74 1.57 -3.07
C SER A 123 -29.11 0.70 -1.97
N ALA A 124 -27.86 0.28 -2.15
CA ALA A 124 -27.08 -0.49 -1.16
C ALA A 124 -26.63 0.35 0.05
N ILE A 125 -26.54 1.68 -0.12
CA ILE A 125 -26.12 2.61 0.93
C ILE A 125 -27.32 2.96 1.80
N GLU A 126 -27.36 2.40 3.01
CA GLU A 126 -28.35 2.74 4.03
C GLU A 126 -27.70 3.53 5.16
N GLY A 127 -28.28 4.69 5.51
CA GLY A 127 -27.81 5.51 6.61
C GLY A 127 -26.43 6.14 6.37
N ASP A 128 -25.60 6.18 7.40
CA ASP A 128 -24.25 6.73 7.32
C ASP A 128 -23.32 5.82 6.51
N ALA A 129 -22.55 6.42 5.61
CA ALA A 129 -21.62 5.71 4.76
C ALA A 129 -20.41 6.58 4.43
N TRP A 130 -19.32 5.94 4.02
CA TRP A 130 -18.16 6.64 3.49
C TRP A 130 -17.45 5.78 2.45
N LEU A 131 -16.80 6.47 1.52
CA LEU A 131 -16.05 5.86 0.45
C LEU A 131 -14.62 5.58 0.90
N VAL A 132 -14.15 4.35 0.68
CA VAL A 132 -12.77 3.89 0.95
C VAL A 132 -12.11 3.56 -0.40
N PRO A 133 -11.37 4.52 -0.99
CA PRO A 133 -10.67 4.31 -2.24
C PRO A 133 -9.30 3.64 -2.00
N PHE A 134 -8.81 2.88 -2.99
CA PHE A 134 -7.42 2.41 -2.95
C PHE A 134 -6.42 3.58 -3.14
N VAL A 135 -6.69 4.43 -4.12
CA VAL A 135 -5.99 5.69 -4.40
C VAL A 135 -7.02 6.75 -4.72
N LEU A 136 -6.74 8.01 -4.36
CA LEU A 136 -7.63 9.11 -4.71
C LEU A 136 -7.24 9.77 -6.03
N SER A 137 -8.23 9.94 -6.90
CA SER A 137 -8.18 10.80 -8.09
C SER A 137 -9.48 11.60 -8.22
N GLU A 138 -9.56 12.45 -9.25
CA GLU A 138 -10.79 13.19 -9.58
C GLU A 138 -12.00 12.26 -9.81
N LEU A 139 -11.76 11.01 -10.25
CA LEU A 139 -12.81 10.02 -10.42
C LEU A 139 -13.46 9.63 -9.09
N GLU A 140 -12.66 9.39 -8.06
CA GLU A 140 -13.17 9.03 -6.72
C GLU A 140 -13.88 10.21 -6.06
N GLU A 141 -13.42 11.45 -6.26
CA GLU A 141 -14.13 12.66 -5.80
C GLU A 141 -15.46 12.84 -6.52
N GLN A 142 -15.51 12.61 -7.84
CA GLN A 142 -16.75 12.66 -8.62
C GLN A 142 -17.74 11.60 -8.15
N LEU A 143 -17.27 10.38 -7.86
CA LEU A 143 -18.10 9.30 -7.33
C LEU A 143 -18.65 9.65 -5.95
N ALA A 144 -17.79 10.09 -5.02
CA ALA A 144 -18.20 10.53 -3.69
C ALA A 144 -19.25 11.64 -3.75
N SER A 145 -19.05 12.63 -4.63
CA SER A 145 -20.03 13.70 -4.88
C SER A 145 -21.35 13.17 -5.45
N SER A 146 -21.31 12.19 -6.36
CA SER A 146 -22.50 11.62 -7.01
C SER A 146 -23.33 10.71 -6.08
N LEU A 147 -22.69 10.19 -5.04
CA LEU A 147 -23.31 9.39 -3.98
C LEU A 147 -23.66 10.23 -2.73
N ASN A 148 -23.14 11.46 -2.63
CA ASN A 148 -23.25 12.33 -1.46
C ASN A 148 -22.75 11.65 -0.17
N VAL A 149 -21.60 10.97 -0.24
CA VAL A 149 -20.94 10.32 0.91
C VAL A 149 -19.54 10.91 1.13
N PRO A 150 -19.08 11.06 2.38
CA PRO A 150 -17.70 11.44 2.67
C PRO A 150 -16.69 10.45 2.11
N LEU A 151 -15.48 10.95 1.85
CA LEU A 151 -14.43 10.25 1.12
C LEU A 151 -13.18 10.12 2.01
N TYR A 152 -12.84 8.89 2.41
CA TYR A 152 -11.68 8.62 3.26
C TYR A 152 -10.39 8.61 2.44
N GLY A 153 -9.72 9.76 2.33
CA GLY A 153 -8.44 9.86 1.65
C GLY A 153 -7.95 11.31 1.50
N PRO A 154 -6.71 11.48 1.03
CA PRO A 154 -6.10 12.79 0.86
C PRO A 154 -6.72 13.47 -0.35
N ALA A 155 -7.40 14.62 -0.16
CA ALA A 155 -8.03 15.38 -1.25
C ALA A 155 -7.09 15.57 -2.45
N THR A 156 -7.62 15.55 -3.68
CA THR A 156 -6.80 15.63 -4.91
C THR A 156 -5.99 16.94 -4.99
N THR A 157 -6.50 18.02 -4.39
CA THR A 157 -5.80 19.30 -4.24
C THR A 157 -4.54 19.22 -3.39
N LEU A 158 -4.38 18.16 -2.59
CA LEU A 158 -3.21 17.87 -1.76
C LEU A 158 -2.29 16.80 -2.37
N ALA A 159 -2.62 16.26 -3.54
CA ALA A 159 -1.85 15.19 -4.20
C ALA A 159 -0.38 15.58 -4.44
N TYR A 160 -0.10 16.88 -4.59
CA TYR A 160 1.27 17.39 -4.68
C TYR A 160 2.17 16.88 -3.55
N TYR A 161 1.67 16.80 -2.31
CA TYR A 161 2.46 16.34 -1.16
C TYR A 161 2.82 14.84 -1.20
N GLY A 162 2.15 14.06 -2.06
CA GLY A 162 2.51 12.68 -2.36
C GLY A 162 3.43 12.54 -3.58
N SER A 163 3.74 13.63 -4.29
CA SER A 163 4.79 13.62 -5.31
C SER A 163 6.17 13.59 -4.66
N LYS A 164 7.20 13.19 -5.40
CA LYS A 164 8.58 13.22 -4.86
C LYS A 164 9.06 14.63 -4.54
N SER A 165 8.68 15.63 -5.34
CA SER A 165 8.98 17.03 -5.05
C SER A 165 8.26 17.52 -3.79
N GLY A 166 6.96 17.23 -3.65
CA GLY A 166 6.21 17.59 -2.44
C GLY A 166 6.63 16.82 -1.20
N SER A 167 7.08 15.57 -1.35
CA SER A 167 7.71 14.79 -0.28
C SER A 167 8.94 15.51 0.28
N ARG A 168 9.75 16.11 -0.60
CA ARG A 168 10.92 16.90 -0.18
C ARG A 168 10.53 18.19 0.55
N GLU A 169 9.48 18.88 0.10
CA GLU A 169 8.95 20.05 0.80
C GLU A 169 8.50 19.67 2.23
N VAL A 170 7.70 18.61 2.34
CA VAL A 170 7.17 18.12 3.62
C VAL A 170 8.30 17.64 4.53
N GLY A 171 9.25 16.86 4.01
CA GLY A 171 10.42 16.40 4.77
C GLY A 171 11.25 17.56 5.32
N THR A 172 11.46 18.61 4.52
CA THR A 172 12.15 19.83 4.94
C THR A 172 11.39 20.54 6.06
N ALA A 173 10.07 20.72 5.90
CA ALA A 173 9.22 21.34 6.91
C ALA A 173 9.18 20.54 8.22
N ALA A 174 9.24 19.21 8.14
CA ALA A 174 9.28 18.31 9.29
C ALA A 174 10.67 18.18 9.94
N GLY A 175 11.70 18.81 9.36
CA GLY A 175 13.08 18.68 9.82
C GLY A 175 13.64 17.26 9.68
N VAL A 176 13.08 16.44 8.77
CA VAL A 176 13.54 15.07 8.53
C VAL A 176 14.63 15.09 7.45
N PRO A 177 15.79 14.47 7.68
CA PRO A 177 16.88 14.48 6.72
C PRO A 177 16.50 13.71 5.44
N MET A 178 17.13 14.05 4.33
CA MET A 178 16.92 13.45 3.02
C MET A 178 18.25 13.37 2.28
N ALA A 179 18.29 12.57 1.21
CA ALA A 179 19.39 12.63 0.25
C ALA A 179 19.53 14.06 -0.30
N ARG A 180 20.78 14.52 -0.45
CA ARG A 180 21.06 15.82 -1.08
C ARG A 180 20.56 15.80 -2.51
N GLY A 181 19.86 16.86 -2.90
CA GLY A 181 19.15 16.87 -4.17
C GLY A 181 18.23 18.05 -4.35
N PHE A 182 17.61 18.10 -5.53
CA PHE A 182 16.71 19.14 -5.98
C PHE A 182 15.38 18.52 -6.43
N GLY A 183 14.27 19.21 -6.17
CA GLY A 183 12.95 18.84 -6.67
C GLY A 183 12.30 20.00 -7.42
N GLY A 184 11.13 19.75 -8.00
CA GLY A 184 10.41 20.74 -8.81
C GLY A 184 11.09 21.01 -10.16
N LEU A 185 11.76 20.02 -10.73
CA LEU A 185 12.47 20.15 -12.01
C LEU A 185 11.52 19.81 -13.16
N HIS A 186 11.38 20.71 -14.13
CA HIS A 186 10.41 20.57 -15.24
C HIS A 186 11.03 20.81 -16.62
N THR A 187 12.33 21.11 -16.68
CA THR A 187 13.06 21.30 -17.94
C THR A 187 14.31 20.43 -18.00
N LEU A 188 14.77 20.12 -19.22
CA LEU A 188 16.01 19.36 -19.41
C LEU A 188 17.21 20.08 -18.79
N THR A 189 17.30 21.40 -18.98
CA THR A 189 18.38 22.21 -18.40
C THR A 189 18.38 22.16 -16.88
N GLU A 190 17.23 22.30 -16.22
CA GLU A 190 17.14 22.17 -14.76
C GLU A 190 17.58 20.79 -14.27
N ILE A 191 17.19 19.72 -15.00
CA ILE A 191 17.59 18.35 -14.68
C ILE A 191 19.11 18.18 -14.84
N GLU A 192 19.68 18.64 -15.94
CA GLU A 192 21.12 18.56 -16.22
C GLU A 192 21.94 19.35 -15.19
N ASP A 193 21.55 20.59 -14.91
CA ASP A 193 22.21 21.44 -13.91
C ASP A 193 22.12 20.84 -12.51
N ALA A 194 20.97 20.27 -12.14
CA ALA A 194 20.80 19.57 -10.87
C ALA A 194 21.68 18.32 -10.80
N ILE A 195 21.77 17.54 -11.90
CA ILE A 195 22.65 16.38 -11.95
C ILE A 195 24.10 16.81 -11.72
N GLU A 196 24.59 17.87 -12.38
CA GLU A 196 25.96 18.32 -12.19
C GLU A 196 26.21 18.87 -10.77
N SER A 197 25.21 19.54 -10.18
CA SER A 197 25.31 20.19 -8.86
C SER A 197 25.29 19.23 -7.66
N VAL A 198 24.61 18.09 -7.76
CA VAL A 198 24.52 17.10 -6.65
C VAL A 198 25.89 16.47 -6.38
N PRO A 199 26.35 16.27 -5.13
CA PRO A 199 27.67 15.66 -4.90
C PRO A 199 27.72 14.17 -5.29
N GLY A 200 28.92 13.67 -5.61
CA GLY A 200 29.20 12.26 -5.88
C GLY A 200 29.24 11.87 -7.35
N GLU A 201 29.70 10.64 -7.63
CA GLU A 201 29.87 10.11 -8.99
C GLU A 201 28.56 9.62 -9.62
N ARG A 202 27.57 9.30 -8.78
CA ARG A 202 26.27 8.78 -9.21
C ARG A 202 25.12 9.58 -8.62
N VAL A 203 24.07 9.72 -9.41
CA VAL A 203 22.81 10.35 -9.02
C VAL A 203 21.66 9.44 -9.37
N ILE A 204 20.53 9.66 -8.70
CA ILE A 204 19.25 9.07 -9.06
C ILE A 204 18.30 10.19 -9.49
N VAL A 205 17.65 10.00 -10.64
CA VAL A 205 16.58 10.87 -11.13
C VAL A 205 15.27 10.11 -11.02
N LYS A 206 14.26 10.76 -10.45
CA LYS A 206 12.99 10.13 -10.10
C LYS A 206 11.82 10.97 -10.63
N LEU A 207 10.90 10.36 -11.38
CA LEU A 207 9.66 11.01 -11.82
C LEU A 207 8.70 11.23 -10.65
N ASN A 208 8.13 12.42 -10.52
CA ASN A 208 7.33 12.85 -9.36
C ASN A 208 6.26 11.85 -8.90
N ASP A 209 5.57 11.22 -9.83
CA ASP A 209 4.41 10.35 -9.65
C ASP A 209 4.66 8.89 -10.12
N GLY A 210 5.93 8.53 -10.38
CA GLY A 210 6.30 7.14 -10.66
C GLY A 210 6.21 6.26 -9.41
N TYR A 211 5.89 4.98 -9.56
CA TYR A 211 5.74 4.04 -8.43
C TYR A 211 6.47 2.72 -8.68
N SER A 212 6.70 1.95 -7.60
CA SER A 212 7.40 0.65 -7.64
C SER A 212 8.79 0.72 -8.31
N GLY A 213 9.48 1.86 -8.18
CA GLY A 213 10.80 2.10 -8.78
C GLY A 213 10.79 2.35 -10.30
N LEU A 214 9.67 2.20 -11.00
CA LEU A 214 9.60 2.28 -12.47
C LEU A 214 9.95 3.67 -13.02
N GLY A 215 9.79 4.72 -12.22
CA GLY A 215 10.15 6.09 -12.54
C GLY A 215 11.57 6.49 -12.14
N ASN A 216 12.45 5.54 -11.80
CA ASN A 216 13.82 5.82 -11.36
C ASN A 216 14.85 5.56 -12.45
N VAL A 217 15.87 6.42 -12.51
CA VAL A 217 17.05 6.27 -13.36
C VAL A 217 18.29 6.55 -12.54
N ILE A 218 19.24 5.62 -12.54
CA ILE A 218 20.54 5.79 -11.89
C ILE A 218 21.56 6.14 -12.96
N LEU A 219 22.23 7.28 -12.80
CA LEU A 219 23.23 7.79 -13.75
C LEU A 219 24.60 7.85 -13.09
N ALA A 220 25.64 7.42 -13.81
CA ALA A 220 27.01 7.81 -13.51
C ALA A 220 27.33 9.10 -14.28
N LYS A 221 27.78 10.14 -13.57
CA LYS A 221 28.02 11.46 -14.17
C LYS A 221 29.15 11.43 -15.19
N SER A 222 30.24 10.74 -14.83
CA SER A 222 31.45 10.59 -15.65
C SER A 222 31.26 9.68 -16.87
N ASP A 223 30.26 8.80 -16.84
CA ASP A 223 29.96 7.88 -17.94
C ASP A 223 28.46 7.58 -18.05
N ARG A 224 27.78 8.38 -18.88
CA ARG A 224 26.34 8.24 -19.14
C ARG A 224 25.96 6.93 -19.83
N SER A 225 26.92 6.16 -20.38
CA SER A 225 26.63 4.83 -20.93
C SER A 225 26.25 3.81 -19.85
N ARG A 226 26.62 4.09 -18.58
CA ARG A 226 26.29 3.26 -17.41
C ARG A 226 24.94 3.61 -16.77
N THR A 227 24.08 4.30 -17.50
CA THR A 227 22.73 4.62 -17.03
C THR A 227 21.93 3.33 -16.86
N SER A 228 21.34 3.15 -15.67
CA SER A 228 20.43 2.04 -15.39
C SER A 228 19.01 2.57 -15.27
N PHE A 229 18.11 2.00 -16.08
CA PHE A 229 16.67 2.23 -16.01
C PHE A 229 16.02 1.04 -15.33
N THR A 230 15.15 1.28 -14.36
CA THR A 230 14.35 0.21 -13.74
C THR A 230 13.24 -0.27 -14.68
N ALA A 231 12.70 0.64 -15.48
CA ALA A 231 11.73 0.36 -16.53
C ALA A 231 12.38 -0.31 -17.76
N ALA A 232 11.94 -1.52 -18.11
CA ALA A 232 12.41 -2.21 -19.32
C ALA A 232 12.06 -1.39 -20.60
N GLY A 233 13.04 -1.28 -21.50
CA GLY A 233 12.89 -0.55 -22.78
C GLY A 233 12.89 0.97 -22.66
N GLU A 234 13.06 1.52 -21.45
CA GLU A 234 13.16 2.96 -21.23
C GLU A 234 14.50 3.50 -21.74
N THR A 235 14.50 4.71 -22.27
CA THR A 235 15.69 5.43 -22.75
C THR A 235 15.77 6.78 -22.08
N TRP A 236 16.93 7.47 -22.16
CA TRP A 236 17.04 8.82 -21.63
C TRP A 236 16.04 9.77 -22.29
N ALA A 237 15.86 9.68 -23.60
CA ALA A 237 14.90 10.50 -24.34
C ALA A 237 13.46 10.28 -23.84
N SER A 238 12.99 9.03 -23.83
CA SER A 238 11.64 8.70 -23.36
C SER A 238 11.40 9.04 -21.89
N PHE A 239 12.44 8.90 -21.06
CA PHE A 239 12.40 9.27 -19.66
C PHE A 239 12.27 10.79 -19.48
N THR A 240 13.10 11.57 -20.19
CA THR A 240 13.07 13.04 -20.08
C THR A 240 11.76 13.61 -20.60
N GLU A 241 11.16 13.05 -21.65
CA GLU A 241 9.82 13.47 -22.11
C GLU A 241 8.78 13.38 -20.98
N LYS A 242 8.78 12.27 -20.24
CA LYS A 242 7.93 12.11 -19.05
C LYS A 242 8.30 13.07 -17.94
N ALA A 243 9.59 13.32 -17.71
CA ALA A 243 10.05 14.24 -16.67
C ALA A 243 9.63 15.69 -16.95
N LEU A 244 9.56 16.11 -18.22
CA LEU A 244 9.07 17.44 -18.60
C LEU A 244 7.58 17.60 -18.29
N GLU A 245 6.78 16.56 -18.53
CA GLU A 245 5.34 16.57 -18.28
C GLU A 245 5.01 16.43 -16.79
N ARG A 246 5.65 15.48 -16.10
CA ARG A 246 5.30 15.03 -14.75
C ARG A 246 6.13 15.72 -13.66
N GLY A 247 7.28 16.30 -14.04
CA GLY A 247 8.30 16.82 -13.14
C GLY A 247 9.20 15.72 -12.55
N ALA A 248 10.37 16.12 -12.08
CA ALA A 248 11.37 15.20 -11.53
C ALA A 248 12.09 15.74 -10.29
N VAL A 249 12.72 14.80 -9.59
CA VAL A 249 13.68 15.03 -8.51
C VAL A 249 15.02 14.42 -8.93
N VAL A 250 16.12 15.11 -8.61
CA VAL A 250 17.49 14.62 -8.76
C VAL A 250 18.13 14.55 -7.37
N GLU A 251 18.64 13.39 -6.98
CA GLU A 251 19.24 13.13 -5.66
C GLU A 251 20.59 12.43 -5.78
N GLU A 252 21.44 12.60 -4.75
CA GLU A 252 22.66 11.82 -4.62
C GLU A 252 22.30 10.33 -4.53
N TYR A 253 23.01 9.49 -5.26
CA TYR A 253 22.87 8.06 -5.08
C TYR A 253 23.59 7.66 -3.78
N ILE A 254 22.85 7.19 -2.78
CA ILE A 254 23.44 6.83 -1.48
C ILE A 254 24.35 5.61 -1.64
N GLU A 255 25.66 5.85 -1.60
CA GLU A 255 26.71 4.82 -1.70
C GLU A 255 26.97 4.08 -0.38
N HIS A 256 26.58 4.66 0.75
CA HIS A 256 26.85 4.10 2.07
C HIS A 256 26.30 2.68 2.19
N ARG A 257 27.08 1.76 2.78
CA ARG A 257 26.66 0.39 3.07
C ARG A 257 27.10 -0.01 4.49
N PRO A 258 26.29 -0.77 5.24
CA PRO A 258 24.95 -1.27 4.88
C PRO A 258 23.91 -0.13 4.79
N LEU A 259 22.96 -0.29 3.88
CA LEU A 259 21.82 0.61 3.70
C LEU A 259 20.55 -0.22 3.85
N PHE A 260 19.63 0.24 4.69
CA PHE A 260 18.36 -0.43 4.97
C PHE A 260 17.20 0.40 4.39
N TYR A 261 16.07 -0.24 4.14
CA TYR A 261 14.93 0.36 3.44
C TYR A 261 13.64 0.26 4.27
N PRO A 262 13.60 0.88 5.46
CA PRO A 262 12.38 0.86 6.24
C PRO A 262 11.29 1.74 5.62
N SER A 263 10.05 1.48 6.02
CA SER A 263 8.92 2.37 5.79
C SER A 263 8.09 2.51 7.06
N ALA A 264 7.20 3.51 7.07
CA ALA A 264 6.21 3.71 8.11
C ALA A 264 4.83 3.87 7.48
N LEU A 265 3.82 3.32 8.15
CA LEU A 265 2.41 3.53 7.83
C LEU A 265 1.83 4.49 8.86
N ALA A 266 1.20 5.56 8.39
CA ALA A 266 0.52 6.52 9.26
C ALA A 266 -0.92 6.77 8.81
N ARG A 267 -1.70 7.34 9.73
CA ARG A 267 -3.09 7.74 9.54
C ARG A 267 -3.26 9.17 10.02
N ILE A 268 -4.04 9.96 9.27
CA ILE A 268 -4.64 11.19 9.78
C ILE A 268 -6.15 11.05 9.75
N THR A 269 -6.80 11.20 10.91
CA THR A 269 -8.27 11.18 10.99
C THR A 269 -8.85 12.47 10.43
N PRO A 270 -10.14 12.49 10.05
CA PRO A 270 -10.77 13.72 9.61
C PRO A 270 -10.76 14.88 10.62
N GLY A 271 -10.64 14.56 11.92
CA GLY A 271 -10.46 15.55 12.99
C GLY A 271 -9.03 16.11 13.10
N GLY A 272 -8.11 15.70 12.22
CA GLY A 272 -6.71 16.15 12.20
C GLY A 272 -5.80 15.42 13.19
N GLN A 273 -6.26 14.33 13.82
CA GLN A 273 -5.40 13.51 14.68
C GLN A 273 -4.49 12.65 13.80
N HIS A 274 -3.17 12.78 13.96
CA HIS A 274 -2.19 11.96 13.26
C HIS A 274 -1.66 10.85 14.17
N GLU A 275 -1.33 9.71 13.57
CA GLU A 275 -0.79 8.55 14.29
C GLU A 275 0.08 7.70 13.37
N VAL A 276 1.25 7.26 13.86
CA VAL A 276 2.04 6.21 13.23
C VAL A 276 1.48 4.85 13.66
N LEU A 277 1.04 4.06 12.68
CA LEU A 277 0.39 2.76 12.91
C LEU A 277 1.34 1.59 12.84
N ALA A 278 2.42 1.70 12.07
CA ALA A 278 3.41 0.64 11.91
C ALA A 278 4.71 1.16 11.32
N THR A 279 5.78 0.42 11.57
CA THR A 279 7.04 0.52 10.83
C THR A 279 7.37 -0.83 10.22
N HIS A 280 7.95 -0.83 9.03
CA HIS A 280 8.27 -2.04 8.28
C HIS A 280 9.69 -2.00 7.77
N ASP A 281 10.28 -3.17 7.53
CA ASP A 281 11.39 -3.30 6.58
C ASP A 281 10.86 -3.78 5.24
N GLN A 282 11.19 -3.05 4.17
CA GLN A 282 10.81 -3.43 2.82
C GLN A 282 11.71 -4.56 2.30
N VAL A 283 11.10 -5.58 1.71
CA VAL A 283 11.80 -6.60 0.95
C VAL A 283 11.82 -6.15 -0.50
N LEU A 284 12.99 -5.76 -1.00
CA LEU A 284 13.16 -5.24 -2.36
C LEU A 284 13.82 -6.28 -3.28
N GLY A 285 13.49 -6.19 -4.57
CA GLY A 285 14.03 -7.06 -5.62
C GLY A 285 14.11 -6.31 -6.95
N GLY A 286 14.12 -7.05 -8.06
CA GLY A 286 14.32 -6.49 -9.40
C GLY A 286 15.80 -6.20 -9.71
N ALA A 287 16.08 -5.77 -10.95
CA ALA A 287 17.45 -5.62 -11.45
C ALA A 287 18.29 -4.61 -10.65
N ASN A 288 17.65 -3.56 -10.11
CA ASN A 288 18.29 -2.50 -9.34
C ASN A 288 18.03 -2.63 -7.82
N GLY A 289 17.29 -3.65 -7.36
CA GLY A 289 16.96 -3.82 -5.94
C GLY A 289 15.98 -2.76 -5.40
N ASP A 290 15.11 -2.22 -6.25
CA ASP A 290 14.20 -1.10 -5.96
C ASP A 290 12.72 -1.45 -6.22
N VAL A 291 12.41 -2.71 -6.53
CA VAL A 291 11.03 -3.17 -6.75
C VAL A 291 10.51 -3.87 -5.50
N PHE A 292 9.43 -3.33 -4.91
CA PHE A 292 8.78 -3.88 -3.72
C PHE A 292 8.29 -5.33 -3.93
N GLN A 293 8.79 -6.25 -3.11
CA GLN A 293 8.41 -7.67 -3.11
C GLN A 293 7.50 -8.04 -1.93
N GLY A 294 7.51 -7.23 -0.88
CA GLY A 294 6.88 -7.53 0.40
C GLY A 294 7.49 -6.73 1.54
N CYS A 295 7.15 -7.08 2.77
CA CYS A 295 7.68 -6.41 3.95
C CYS A 295 7.77 -7.34 5.16
N THR A 296 8.53 -6.92 6.17
CA THR A 296 8.50 -7.48 7.51
C THR A 296 8.07 -6.41 8.52
N PHE A 297 7.33 -6.80 9.55
CA PHE A 297 6.86 -5.93 10.63
C PHE A 297 7.19 -6.50 12.01
N PRO A 298 7.63 -5.68 12.98
CA PRO A 298 8.06 -4.29 12.80
C PRO A 298 9.37 -4.17 11.99
N ALA A 299 9.74 -2.94 11.64
CA ALA A 299 11.11 -2.59 11.26
C ALA A 299 12.12 -3.02 12.33
N ALA A 300 13.38 -3.21 11.94
CA ALA A 300 14.45 -3.62 12.86
C ALA A 300 14.61 -2.66 14.06
N GLU A 301 14.91 -3.24 15.23
CA GLU A 301 14.93 -2.54 16.51
C GLU A 301 15.91 -1.36 16.51
N GLU A 302 17.01 -1.48 15.78
CA GLU A 302 18.12 -0.52 15.76
C GLU A 302 17.74 0.86 15.19
N TYR A 303 16.75 0.93 14.30
CA TYR A 303 16.30 2.18 13.68
C TYR A 303 14.80 2.42 13.76
N ARG A 304 14.00 1.44 14.20
CA ARG A 304 12.54 1.55 14.31
C ARG A 304 12.07 2.82 15.02
N ALA A 305 12.70 3.17 16.15
CA ALA A 305 12.32 4.35 16.92
C ALA A 305 12.59 5.65 16.13
N GLU A 306 13.72 5.74 15.43
CA GLU A 306 14.07 6.91 14.60
C GLU A 306 13.14 7.04 13.38
N VAL A 307 12.80 5.91 12.74
CA VAL A 307 11.82 5.86 11.64
C VAL A 307 10.44 6.30 12.13
N GLY A 308 9.99 5.79 13.28
CA GLY A 308 8.71 6.17 13.88
C GLY A 308 8.66 7.66 14.24
N ALA A 309 9.71 8.19 14.89
CA ALA A 309 9.78 9.60 15.23
C ALA A 309 9.84 10.52 14.00
N SER A 310 10.54 10.10 12.94
CA SER A 310 10.57 10.84 11.68
C SER A 310 9.21 10.84 10.98
N ALA A 311 8.53 9.69 10.96
CA ALA A 311 7.19 9.53 10.41
C ALA A 311 6.15 10.38 11.16
N ASP A 312 6.25 10.46 12.48
CA ASP A 312 5.35 11.28 13.32
C ASP A 312 5.46 12.77 12.98
N ARG A 313 6.69 13.31 12.90
CA ARG A 313 6.92 14.72 12.47
C ARG A 313 6.38 15.01 11.07
N ILE A 314 6.51 14.08 10.14
CA ILE A 314 5.95 14.21 8.79
C ILE A 314 4.41 14.21 8.84
N ALA A 315 3.83 13.30 9.61
CA ALA A 315 2.39 13.19 9.77
C ALA A 315 1.79 14.44 10.42
N GLU A 316 2.47 15.06 11.39
CA GLU A 316 2.10 16.36 11.97
C GLU A 316 2.04 17.46 10.90
N VAL A 317 3.07 17.57 10.05
CA VAL A 317 3.09 18.55 8.95
C VAL A 317 1.95 18.30 7.96
N LEU A 318 1.70 17.06 7.56
CA LEU A 318 0.62 16.72 6.63
C LEU A 318 -0.76 16.97 7.25
N ALA A 319 -0.94 16.70 8.55
CA ALA A 319 -2.16 17.02 9.28
C ALA A 319 -2.41 18.53 9.30
N SER A 320 -1.38 19.36 9.52
CA SER A 320 -1.51 20.82 9.47
C SER A 320 -1.91 21.35 8.09
N LYS A 321 -1.62 20.58 7.02
CA LYS A 321 -2.03 20.85 5.64
C LYS A 321 -3.42 20.30 5.29
N GLY A 322 -4.10 19.61 6.21
CA GLY A 322 -5.45 19.07 6.03
C GLY A 322 -5.52 17.70 5.34
N VAL A 323 -4.42 16.95 5.29
CA VAL A 323 -4.41 15.58 4.76
C VAL A 323 -5.27 14.67 5.64
N VAL A 324 -6.03 13.77 5.03
CA VAL A 324 -6.86 12.75 5.70
C VAL A 324 -6.55 11.39 5.11
N GLY A 325 -6.67 10.33 5.91
CA GLY A 325 -6.55 8.95 5.45
C GLY A 325 -5.20 8.32 5.76
N LEU A 326 -4.91 7.21 5.06
CA LEU A 326 -3.70 6.43 5.24
C LEU A 326 -2.64 6.79 4.20
N PHE A 327 -1.39 6.77 4.63
CA PHE A 327 -0.25 7.00 3.74
C PHE A 327 1.00 6.26 4.25
N GLY A 328 1.84 5.89 3.31
CA GLY A 328 3.15 5.31 3.57
C GLY A 328 4.26 6.36 3.49
N MET A 329 5.33 6.18 4.24
CA MET A 329 6.55 6.96 4.14
C MET A 329 7.72 6.01 4.02
N ASP A 330 8.53 6.17 2.99
CA ASP A 330 9.69 5.32 2.73
C ASP A 330 10.95 6.03 3.19
N PHE A 331 11.85 5.30 3.83
CA PHE A 331 13.09 5.83 4.37
C PHE A 331 14.28 4.99 3.93
N PHE A 332 15.45 5.62 3.93
CA PHE A 332 16.72 4.92 4.03
C PHE A 332 17.20 4.98 5.47
N ALA A 333 17.52 3.83 6.07
CA ALA A 333 18.19 3.80 7.36
C ALA A 333 19.67 3.47 7.18
N MET A 334 20.53 4.26 7.80
CA MET A 334 21.98 4.10 7.74
C MET A 334 22.62 4.31 9.10
N LYS A 335 23.68 3.55 9.38
CA LYS A 335 24.43 3.67 10.63
C LYS A 335 25.31 4.93 10.59
N THR A 336 25.29 5.68 11.67
CA THR A 336 26.08 6.88 11.90
C THR A 336 26.84 6.76 13.22
N ASP A 337 27.74 7.70 13.51
CA ASP A 337 28.46 7.73 14.80
C ASP A 337 27.51 7.96 15.99
N ALA A 338 26.33 8.55 15.75
CA ALA A 338 25.31 8.84 16.76
C ALA A 338 24.21 7.78 16.87
N GLY A 339 24.29 6.67 16.12
CA GLY A 339 23.27 5.63 16.07
C GLY A 339 22.80 5.36 14.65
N TYR A 340 21.51 5.46 14.38
CA TYR A 340 20.95 5.35 13.03
C TYR A 340 20.30 6.67 12.62
N ALA A 341 20.41 7.00 11.33
CA ALA A 341 19.66 8.10 10.73
C ALA A 341 18.61 7.51 9.77
N ALA A 342 17.38 8.03 9.83
CA ALA A 342 16.32 7.73 8.88
C ALA A 342 16.17 8.91 7.90
N LEU A 343 16.56 8.69 6.65
CA LEU A 343 16.45 9.69 5.58
C LEU A 343 15.15 9.45 4.82
N LEU A 344 14.28 10.45 4.75
CA LEU A 344 13.06 10.35 3.94
C LEU A 344 13.42 10.15 2.46
N CYS A 345 12.80 9.17 1.83
CA CYS A 345 12.90 8.86 0.40
C CYS A 345 11.69 9.39 -0.37
N GLU A 346 10.47 9.04 0.08
CA GLU A 346 9.22 9.50 -0.52
C GLU A 346 8.02 9.32 0.43
N ILE A 347 6.94 10.05 0.16
CA ILE A 347 5.64 9.95 0.82
C ILE A 347 4.62 9.43 -0.19
N ASN A 348 3.92 8.36 0.16
CA ASN A 348 2.88 7.74 -0.66
C ASN A 348 1.50 8.04 -0.06
N LEU A 349 0.85 9.13 -0.52
CA LEU A 349 -0.49 9.56 -0.07
C LEU A 349 -1.63 8.68 -0.61
N ARG A 350 -1.64 7.40 -0.21
CA ARG A 350 -2.61 6.38 -0.61
C ARG A 350 -2.47 5.12 0.24
N ILE A 351 -3.41 4.20 0.08
CA ILE A 351 -3.24 2.82 0.55
C ILE A 351 -2.06 2.18 -0.22
N GLY A 352 -1.11 1.61 0.51
CA GLY A 352 0.12 1.04 0.00
C GLY A 352 0.23 -0.47 0.19
N GLY A 353 1.33 -1.06 -0.29
CA GLY A 353 1.60 -2.50 -0.16
C GLY A 353 1.90 -2.97 1.27
N THR A 354 2.12 -2.05 2.20
CA THR A 354 2.26 -2.34 3.64
C THR A 354 0.95 -2.17 4.40
N THR A 355 -0.08 -1.57 3.79
CA THR A 355 -1.37 -1.32 4.44
C THR A 355 -2.19 -2.59 4.60
N HIS A 356 -2.29 -3.44 3.57
CA HIS A 356 -3.06 -4.68 3.66
C HIS A 356 -2.46 -5.74 4.60
N PRO A 357 -1.13 -5.99 4.68
CA PRO A 357 -0.62 -6.94 5.66
C PRO A 357 -0.78 -6.42 7.09
N TYR A 358 -0.67 -5.10 7.30
CA TYR A 358 -1.01 -4.47 8.57
C TYR A 358 -2.48 -4.67 8.93
N GLY A 359 -3.40 -4.29 8.03
CA GLY A 359 -4.84 -4.41 8.24
C GLY A 359 -5.30 -5.86 8.46
N ALA A 360 -4.78 -6.79 7.65
CA ALA A 360 -5.04 -8.22 7.81
C ALA A 360 -4.57 -8.73 9.17
N THR A 361 -3.34 -8.39 9.59
CA THR A 361 -2.82 -8.78 10.91
C THR A 361 -3.66 -8.18 12.03
N LEU A 362 -3.93 -6.88 11.98
CA LEU A 362 -4.71 -6.16 12.97
C LEU A 362 -6.10 -6.79 13.16
N LEU A 363 -6.83 -7.02 12.07
CA LEU A 363 -8.22 -7.47 12.11
C LEU A 363 -8.41 -8.97 12.36
N THR A 364 -7.44 -9.81 11.97
CA THR A 364 -7.48 -11.25 12.28
C THR A 364 -7.03 -11.55 13.70
N THR A 365 -6.09 -10.75 14.24
CA THR A 365 -5.57 -10.95 15.60
C THR A 365 -6.29 -10.11 16.65
N GLY A 366 -6.98 -9.04 16.28
CA GLY A 366 -7.51 -8.06 17.23
C GLY A 366 -6.42 -7.43 18.09
N ALA A 367 -5.22 -7.26 17.54
CA ALA A 367 -4.10 -6.62 18.23
C ALA A 367 -4.30 -5.11 18.32
N ASP A 368 -3.68 -4.48 19.30
CA ASP A 368 -3.55 -3.03 19.41
C ASP A 368 -2.10 -2.60 19.14
N TYR A 369 -1.88 -1.45 18.51
CA TYR A 369 -0.54 -0.91 18.35
C TYR A 369 -0.08 -0.22 19.63
N ASP A 370 1.08 -0.62 20.15
CA ASP A 370 1.73 0.01 21.29
C ASP A 370 2.79 1.00 20.78
N PRO A 371 2.56 2.33 20.89
CA PRO A 371 3.50 3.33 20.41
C PRO A 371 4.80 3.36 21.23
N GLY A 372 4.80 2.83 22.47
CA GLY A 372 6.01 2.78 23.30
C GLY A 372 6.99 1.70 22.85
N THR A 373 6.49 0.59 22.29
CA THR A 373 7.34 -0.51 21.77
C THR A 373 7.41 -0.55 20.24
N GLY A 374 6.47 0.11 19.55
CA GLY A 374 6.32 0.03 18.10
C GLY A 374 5.87 -1.36 17.63
N LEU A 375 5.11 -2.07 18.46
CA LEU A 375 4.64 -3.44 18.21
C LEU A 375 3.11 -3.51 18.20
N LEU A 376 2.59 -4.47 17.45
CA LEU A 376 1.20 -4.92 17.62
C LEU A 376 1.15 -5.91 18.78
N MET A 377 0.21 -5.75 19.69
CA MET A 377 0.03 -6.57 20.88
C MET A 377 -1.33 -7.23 20.88
N ALA A 378 -1.39 -8.56 20.84
CA ALA A 378 -2.62 -9.34 21.00
C ALA A 378 -2.55 -10.12 22.32
N ASP A 379 -3.47 -9.83 23.24
CA ASP A 379 -3.51 -10.42 24.59
C ASP A 379 -2.14 -10.38 25.31
N GLY A 380 -1.44 -9.26 25.17
CA GLY A 380 -0.12 -9.05 25.78
C GLY A 380 1.05 -9.74 25.06
N ARG A 381 0.83 -10.41 23.92
CA ARG A 381 1.88 -11.00 23.09
C ARG A 381 2.17 -10.14 21.86
N PRO A 382 3.44 -9.90 21.52
CA PRO A 382 3.78 -9.15 20.32
C PRO A 382 3.43 -9.95 19.08
N LYS A 383 2.97 -9.27 18.03
CA LYS A 383 2.73 -9.86 16.71
C LYS A 383 3.73 -9.32 15.71
N HIS A 384 4.28 -10.25 14.95
CA HIS A 384 5.22 -10.03 13.87
C HIS A 384 4.63 -10.61 12.59
N TYR A 385 4.98 -10.03 11.45
CA TYR A 385 4.64 -10.67 10.18
C TYR A 385 5.69 -10.47 9.11
N THR A 386 5.65 -11.37 8.13
CA THR A 386 6.37 -11.29 6.86
C THR A 386 5.37 -11.50 5.74
N ALA A 387 5.25 -10.51 4.86
CA ALA A 387 4.23 -10.46 3.82
C ALA A 387 4.85 -10.40 2.43
N THR A 388 4.18 -10.99 1.44
CA THR A 388 4.52 -10.86 0.03
C THR A 388 3.27 -10.82 -0.83
N ASP A 389 3.36 -10.12 -1.96
CA ASP A 389 2.33 -10.11 -3.01
C ASP A 389 2.81 -10.82 -4.28
N ASN A 390 4.00 -11.42 -4.22
CA ASN A 390 4.77 -11.84 -5.39
C ASN A 390 5.21 -13.31 -5.31
N CYS A 391 4.53 -14.19 -4.55
CA CYS A 391 4.74 -15.64 -4.76
C CYS A 391 4.08 -16.00 -6.08
N ALA A 392 4.88 -16.33 -7.08
CA ALA A 392 4.40 -16.86 -8.33
C ALA A 392 5.07 -18.21 -8.59
N ALA A 393 4.28 -19.21 -8.93
CA ALA A 393 4.79 -20.54 -9.26
C ALA A 393 3.91 -21.19 -10.33
N SER A 394 4.55 -21.89 -11.27
CA SER A 394 3.84 -22.59 -12.36
C SER A 394 2.88 -23.65 -11.84
N CYS A 395 3.19 -24.30 -10.71
CA CYS A 395 2.33 -25.29 -10.05
C CYS A 395 1.04 -24.70 -9.46
N LEU A 396 0.96 -23.38 -9.26
CA LEU A 396 -0.25 -22.71 -8.79
C LEU A 396 -1.18 -22.31 -9.93
N ARG A 397 -0.67 -22.20 -11.16
CA ARG A 397 -1.47 -21.79 -12.31
C ARG A 397 -2.55 -22.83 -12.61
N GLY A 398 -3.77 -22.38 -12.82
CA GLY A 398 -4.95 -23.22 -13.06
C GLY A 398 -5.59 -23.81 -11.80
N ARG A 399 -5.00 -23.63 -10.61
CA ARG A 399 -5.63 -24.03 -9.34
C ARG A 399 -6.70 -23.01 -8.94
N THR A 400 -7.78 -23.48 -8.32
CA THR A 400 -8.81 -22.57 -7.79
C THR A 400 -8.39 -21.99 -6.43
N PRO A 401 -8.92 -20.81 -6.04
CA PRO A 401 -8.75 -20.25 -4.69
C PRO A 401 -8.98 -21.28 -3.57
N GLY A 402 -10.12 -21.95 -3.62
CA GLY A 402 -10.52 -22.97 -2.66
C GLY A 402 -9.57 -24.15 -2.53
N GLU A 403 -9.06 -24.65 -3.66
CA GLU A 403 -8.08 -25.74 -3.67
C GLU A 403 -6.78 -25.36 -2.96
N VAL A 404 -6.34 -24.12 -3.11
CA VAL A 404 -5.12 -23.61 -2.46
C VAL A 404 -5.36 -23.39 -0.96
N VAL A 405 -6.48 -22.77 -0.59
CA VAL A 405 -6.86 -22.55 0.83
C VAL A 405 -6.98 -23.88 1.58
N ARG A 406 -7.77 -24.84 1.06
CA ARG A 406 -7.90 -26.17 1.69
C ARG A 406 -6.58 -26.94 1.75
N ALA A 407 -5.71 -26.77 0.76
CA ALA A 407 -4.38 -27.38 0.80
C ALA A 407 -3.54 -26.77 1.92
N ALA A 408 -3.53 -25.44 2.06
CA ALA A 408 -2.81 -24.75 3.12
C ALA A 408 -3.31 -25.17 4.51
N GLU A 409 -4.63 -25.30 4.71
CA GLU A 409 -5.23 -25.79 5.96
C GLU A 409 -4.76 -27.22 6.29
N ARG A 410 -4.84 -28.16 5.34
CA ARG A 410 -4.36 -29.55 5.54
C ARG A 410 -2.88 -29.63 5.88
N LEU A 411 -2.09 -28.66 5.43
CA LEU A 411 -0.67 -28.56 5.68
C LEU A 411 -0.34 -27.82 6.98
N GLY A 412 -1.33 -27.34 7.73
CA GLY A 412 -1.13 -26.54 8.94
C GLY A 412 -0.42 -25.22 8.62
N LEU A 413 -0.79 -24.58 7.50
CA LEU A 413 -0.35 -23.25 7.09
C LEU A 413 -1.43 -22.19 7.28
N GLY A 414 -2.69 -22.58 7.48
CA GLY A 414 -3.79 -21.64 7.73
C GLY A 414 -3.60 -20.82 9.02
N PHE A 415 -4.39 -19.77 9.16
CA PHE A 415 -4.45 -18.98 10.39
C PHE A 415 -5.15 -19.77 11.50
N ASP A 416 -4.55 -19.80 12.68
CA ASP A 416 -5.06 -20.43 13.89
C ASP A 416 -5.62 -19.34 14.81
N GLN A 417 -6.92 -19.42 15.10
CA GLN A 417 -7.67 -18.42 15.87
C GLN A 417 -7.29 -18.40 17.36
N GLU A 418 -6.85 -19.52 17.93
CA GLU A 418 -6.51 -19.62 19.35
C GLU A 418 -5.16 -18.96 19.63
N THR A 419 -4.16 -19.27 18.79
CA THR A 419 -2.81 -18.70 18.89
C THR A 419 -2.74 -17.31 18.25
N ARG A 420 -3.69 -16.98 17.36
CA ARG A 420 -3.69 -15.77 16.53
C ARG A 420 -2.41 -15.68 15.69
N THR A 421 -2.00 -16.79 15.09
CA THR A 421 -0.81 -16.93 14.22
C THR A 421 -1.14 -17.76 12.98
N GLY A 422 -0.31 -17.72 11.94
CA GLY A 422 -0.54 -18.45 10.69
C GLY A 422 -0.62 -17.53 9.47
N ASN A 423 -0.99 -18.07 8.31
CA ASN A 423 -1.06 -17.28 7.08
C ASN A 423 -2.47 -16.71 6.84
N VAL A 424 -2.50 -15.43 6.47
CA VAL A 424 -3.66 -14.80 5.81
C VAL A 424 -3.34 -14.63 4.33
N PHE A 425 -4.12 -15.28 3.46
CA PHE A 425 -3.91 -15.28 2.01
C PHE A 425 -4.68 -14.14 1.32
N HIS A 426 -4.09 -13.58 0.27
CA HIS A 426 -4.69 -12.52 -0.55
C HIS A 426 -4.26 -12.65 -2.01
N LEU A 427 -4.89 -11.90 -2.92
CA LEU A 427 -4.73 -12.08 -4.38
C LEU A 427 -5.05 -13.50 -4.84
N LEU A 428 -6.02 -14.16 -4.20
CA LEU A 428 -6.40 -15.54 -4.50
C LEU A 428 -6.97 -15.66 -5.93
N GLY A 429 -7.68 -14.64 -6.43
CA GLY A 429 -8.18 -14.65 -7.80
C GLY A 429 -7.09 -14.53 -8.86
N ALA A 430 -5.84 -14.27 -8.48
CA ALA A 430 -4.69 -14.31 -9.39
C ALA A 430 -4.16 -15.74 -9.62
N LEU A 431 -4.62 -16.73 -8.85
CA LEU A 431 -4.16 -18.12 -8.95
C LEU A 431 -4.48 -18.76 -10.30
N PRO A 432 -5.73 -18.77 -10.81
CA PRO A 432 -6.05 -19.56 -12.00
C PRO A 432 -5.30 -19.08 -13.23
N GLU A 433 -5.25 -17.76 -13.45
CA GLU A 433 -4.65 -17.18 -14.64
C GLU A 433 -3.13 -16.99 -14.52
N HIS A 434 -2.64 -16.53 -13.36
CA HIS A 434 -1.25 -16.10 -13.24
C HIS A 434 -0.38 -17.04 -12.38
N GLY A 435 -0.99 -17.97 -11.63
CA GLY A 435 -0.26 -18.77 -10.65
C GLY A 435 0.40 -17.90 -9.57
N LYS A 436 -0.19 -16.74 -9.29
CA LYS A 436 0.30 -15.73 -8.35
C LYS A 436 -0.55 -15.76 -7.08
N LEU A 437 0.11 -15.61 -5.93
CA LEU A 437 -0.47 -15.66 -4.60
C LEU A 437 0.22 -14.64 -3.69
N GLY A 438 -0.56 -13.90 -2.92
CA GLY A 438 -0.10 -13.11 -1.80
C GLY A 438 -0.41 -13.80 -0.47
N PHE A 439 0.44 -13.57 0.54
CA PHE A 439 0.12 -13.95 1.91
C PHE A 439 0.90 -13.13 2.95
N THR A 440 0.31 -13.02 4.13
CA THR A 440 0.88 -12.43 5.34
C THR A 440 1.07 -13.52 6.38
N SER A 441 2.31 -13.90 6.68
CA SER A 441 2.66 -14.92 7.66
C SER A 441 2.82 -14.27 9.03
N ILE A 442 1.90 -14.53 9.95
CA ILE A 442 1.83 -13.91 11.28
C ILE A 442 2.40 -14.86 12.34
N GLY A 443 3.22 -14.34 13.24
CA GLY A 443 3.79 -15.06 14.38
C GLY A 443 3.97 -14.18 15.62
N ASP A 444 4.29 -14.81 16.74
CA ASP A 444 4.62 -14.16 18.02
C ASP A 444 6.06 -13.63 18.07
N SER A 445 6.89 -13.99 17.08
CA SER A 445 8.26 -13.50 16.92
C SER A 445 8.62 -13.32 15.45
N ARG A 446 9.67 -12.53 15.19
CA ARG A 446 10.29 -12.37 13.86
C ARG A 446 10.63 -13.73 13.23
N ASP A 447 11.25 -14.61 14.02
CA ASP A 447 11.71 -15.91 13.56
C ASP A 447 10.54 -16.82 13.18
N GLN A 448 9.48 -16.86 14.01
CA GLN A 448 8.30 -17.67 13.72
C GLN A 448 7.60 -17.19 12.44
N ALA A 449 7.43 -15.88 12.27
CA ALA A 449 6.83 -15.30 11.06
C ALA A 449 7.66 -15.62 9.81
N ASN A 450 8.99 -15.50 9.91
CA ASN A 450 9.92 -15.80 8.81
C ASN A 450 9.96 -17.29 8.46
N GLU A 451 9.99 -18.18 9.46
CA GLU A 451 9.97 -19.62 9.26
C GLU A 451 8.67 -20.06 8.59
N LEU A 452 7.52 -19.55 9.08
CA LEU A 452 6.23 -19.79 8.46
C LEU A 452 6.21 -19.31 7.01
N HIS A 453 6.70 -18.09 6.75
CA HIS A 453 6.76 -17.54 5.40
C HIS A 453 7.60 -18.41 4.46
N ALA A 454 8.80 -18.82 4.88
CA ALA A 454 9.68 -19.68 4.11
C ALA A 454 9.05 -21.07 3.86
N ARG A 455 8.40 -21.65 4.88
CA ARG A 455 7.68 -22.92 4.77
C ARG A 455 6.50 -22.82 3.79
N THR A 456 5.70 -21.76 3.86
CA THR A 456 4.59 -21.51 2.94
C THR A 456 5.09 -21.45 1.50
N ARG A 457 6.15 -20.69 1.22
CA ARG A 457 6.77 -20.62 -0.12
C ARG A 457 7.21 -22.00 -0.59
N ARG A 458 7.99 -22.71 0.23
CA ARG A 458 8.53 -24.04 -0.14
C ARG A 458 7.42 -25.04 -0.46
N VAL A 459 6.39 -25.08 0.37
CA VAL A 459 5.35 -26.12 0.28
C VAL A 459 4.31 -25.81 -0.80
N LEU A 460 3.90 -24.54 -0.96
CA LEU A 460 2.87 -24.16 -1.94
C LEU A 460 3.45 -23.79 -3.31
N CYS A 461 4.60 -23.12 -3.35
CA CYS A 461 5.24 -22.63 -4.57
C CYS A 461 6.40 -23.55 -5.04
N GLY A 462 6.81 -24.56 -4.25
CA GLY A 462 8.00 -25.38 -4.49
C GLY A 462 9.30 -24.68 -4.08
N ASP A 463 10.45 -25.37 -4.16
CA ASP A 463 11.75 -24.69 -4.12
C ASP A 463 11.84 -23.83 -5.37
N LEU A 464 11.64 -22.52 -5.22
CA LEU A 464 11.87 -21.55 -6.28
C LEU A 464 13.33 -21.68 -6.71
N VAL A 465 13.58 -22.32 -7.85
CA VAL A 465 14.83 -22.14 -8.57
C VAL A 465 14.94 -20.64 -8.79
N ARG A 466 15.97 -20.01 -8.20
CA ARG A 466 16.27 -18.60 -8.41
C ARG A 466 16.25 -18.34 -9.91
N GLN A 467 15.24 -17.61 -10.40
CA GLN A 467 15.26 -17.04 -11.74
C GLN A 467 15.96 -15.70 -11.70
#